data_AF-E0CX21-F1
#
_entry.id   AF-E0CX21-F1
#
_cell.length_a   1.000
_cell.length_b   1.000
_cell.length_c   1.000
_cell.angle_alpha   90.00
_cell.angle_beta   90.00
_cell.angle_gamma   90.00
#
_symmetry.space_group_name_H-M   'P 1'
#
loop_
_entity.id
_entity.type
_entity.pdbx_description
1 polymer ?
#
loop_
_entity_poly.entity_id
_entity_poly.type
_entity_poly.pdbx_seq_one_letter_code
_entity_poly.pdbx_strand_id
1 'polypeptide(L)'
;MYESPSTLLSCGYDTYVRYWDLRTSTRKCVMEWEEPHDSTFYCLQTDGNHLLATGSSYYGLVRLWDRRQRACLHAFSLTSTPLSSPVYCLRFTTRHLYAALSYNLHVLDFQNP
;
A
#
# COMPACT_ATOMS: atom_id res chain seq x y z
N MET A 1 -2.38 10.65 2.39
CA MET A 1 -3.25 10.25 3.49
C MET A 1 -2.65 10.75 4.80
N TYR A 2 -3.37 11.59 5.54
CA TYR A 2 -2.95 11.98 6.88
C TYR A 2 -3.20 10.82 7.85
N GLU A 3 -2.18 10.42 8.59
CA GLU A 3 -2.29 9.46 9.70
C GLU A 3 -2.55 10.20 11.02
N SER A 4 -1.96 11.39 11.16
CA SER A 4 -2.19 12.33 12.26
C SER A 4 -2.06 13.78 11.73
N PRO A 5 -2.32 14.82 12.53
CA PRO A 5 -2.16 16.22 12.08
C PRO A 5 -0.74 16.58 11.60
N SER A 6 0.28 15.85 12.07
CA SER A 6 1.69 16.08 11.72
C SER A 6 2.29 14.97 10.85
N THR A 7 1.59 13.86 10.68
CA THR A 7 2.10 12.68 9.97
C THR A 7 1.32 12.44 8.69
N LEU A 8 2.03 12.45 7.58
CA LEU A 8 1.47 12.20 6.25
C LEU A 8 2.14 10.99 5.62
N LEU A 9 1.34 10.18 4.94
CA LEU A 9 1.78 9.09 4.09
C LEU A 9 1.37 9.39 2.65
N SER A 10 2.25 9.14 1.69
CA SER A 10 1.98 9.32 0.26
C SER A 10 2.50 8.14 -0.55
N CYS A 11 1.84 7.85 -1.67
CA CYS A 11 2.32 6.93 -2.71
C CYS A 11 1.87 7.46 -4.07
N GLY A 12 2.52 7.05 -5.16
CA GLY A 12 2.10 7.51 -6.48
C GLY A 12 2.84 6.89 -7.67
N TYR A 13 2.91 7.67 -8.74
CA TYR A 13 3.45 7.28 -10.05
C TYR A 13 4.98 7.21 -10.11
N ASP A 14 5.65 7.76 -9.11
CA ASP A 14 7.11 7.67 -9.01
C ASP A 14 7.57 6.40 -8.29
N THR A 15 6.66 5.44 -8.04
CA THR A 15 6.93 4.09 -7.49
C THR A 15 7.47 4.07 -6.05
N TYR A 16 7.35 5.17 -5.31
CA TYR A 16 7.69 5.22 -3.89
C TYR A 16 6.46 5.37 -2.99
N VAL A 17 6.53 4.74 -1.82
CA VAL A 17 5.76 5.11 -0.63
C VAL A 17 6.64 6.02 0.22
N ARG A 18 6.09 7.11 0.75
CA ARG A 18 6.84 8.04 1.60
C ARG A 18 6.10 8.36 2.88
N TYR A 19 6.90 8.47 3.94
CA TYR A 19 6.48 8.89 5.27
C TYR A 19 7.05 10.27 5.58
N TRP A 20 6.17 11.18 5.99
CA TRP A 20 6.48 12.59 6.24
C TRP A 20 6.11 12.94 7.66
N ASP A 21 7.06 13.56 8.39
CA ASP A 21 6.77 14.29 9.63
C ASP A 21 6.84 15.78 9.34
N LEU A 22 5.67 16.40 9.22
CA LEU A 22 5.50 17.80 8.86
C LEU A 22 6.09 18.78 9.88
N ARG A 23 6.42 18.31 11.09
CA ARG A 23 7.12 19.12 12.11
C ARG A 23 8.61 19.22 11.82
N THR A 24 9.18 18.25 11.12
CA THR A 24 10.61 18.21 10.80
C THR A 24 10.92 18.89 9.47
N SER A 25 10.17 18.55 8.41
CA SER A 25 10.33 19.15 7.10
C SER A 25 9.13 18.87 6.22
N THR A 26 8.80 19.83 5.36
CA THR A 26 7.84 19.65 4.25
C THR A 26 8.54 19.35 2.91
N ARG A 27 9.89 19.38 2.87
CA ARG A 27 10.68 19.22 1.63
C ARG A 27 11.40 17.89 1.52
N LYS A 28 11.57 17.18 2.64
CA LYS A 28 12.27 15.90 2.69
C LYS A 28 11.43 14.92 3.50
N CYS A 29 11.14 13.77 2.91
CA CYS A 29 10.48 12.69 3.63
C CYS A 29 11.44 12.10 4.68
N VAL A 30 10.87 11.56 5.75
CA VAL A 30 11.63 10.91 6.82
C VAL A 30 12.06 9.51 6.40
N MET A 31 11.20 8.83 5.65
CA MET A 31 11.47 7.49 5.12
C MET A 31 10.75 7.29 3.79
N GLU A 32 11.36 6.49 2.92
CA GLU A 32 10.79 6.05 1.66
C GLU A 32 10.97 4.55 1.47
N TRP A 33 9.98 3.92 0.83
CA TRP A 33 9.99 2.52 0.42
C TRP A 33 9.76 2.48 -1.09
N GLU A 34 10.73 1.91 -1.80
CA GLU A 34 10.67 1.74 -3.25
C GLU A 34 9.91 0.47 -3.60
N GLU A 35 9.14 0.52 -4.69
CA GLU A 35 8.52 -0.65 -5.28
C GLU A 35 9.56 -1.49 -6.05
N PRO A 36 9.83 -2.75 -5.65
CA PRO A 36 10.82 -3.60 -6.32
C PRO A 36 10.63 -3.85 -7.83
N HIS A 37 9.42 -3.70 -8.36
CA HIS A 37 9.04 -4.04 -9.74
C HIS A 37 8.59 -2.83 -10.57
N ASP A 38 8.93 -1.61 -10.16
CA ASP A 38 8.65 -0.37 -10.90
C ASP A 38 7.15 -0.17 -11.25
N SER A 39 6.26 -0.65 -10.39
CA SER A 39 4.82 -0.47 -10.49
C SER A 39 4.34 0.72 -9.66
N THR A 40 3.50 1.53 -10.27
CA THR A 40 2.89 2.69 -9.60
C THR A 40 1.83 2.26 -8.57
N PHE A 41 1.61 3.11 -7.57
CA PHE A 41 0.61 2.88 -6.52
C PHE A 41 -0.62 3.77 -6.71
N TYR A 42 -1.81 3.18 -6.62
CA TYR A 42 -3.09 3.90 -6.74
C TYR A 42 -3.75 4.17 -5.40
N CYS A 43 -3.48 3.33 -4.41
CA CYS A 43 -4.01 3.51 -3.06
C CYS A 43 -3.00 3.08 -1.99
N LEU A 44 -3.17 3.67 -0.80
CA LEU A 44 -2.36 3.43 0.39
C LEU A 44 -3.26 3.47 1.62
N GLN A 45 -3.06 2.52 2.53
CA GLN A 45 -3.64 2.50 3.87
C GLN A 45 -2.59 2.16 4.92
N THR A 46 -2.93 2.46 6.17
CA THR A 46 -2.12 2.22 7.36
C THR A 46 -3.02 1.68 8.46
N ASP A 47 -2.46 0.86 9.35
CA ASP A 47 -3.11 0.48 10.61
C ASP A 47 -2.93 1.56 11.70
N GLY A 48 -2.21 2.65 11.40
CA GLY A 48 -1.87 3.70 12.36
C GLY A 48 -0.68 3.35 13.27
N ASN A 49 -0.09 2.15 13.12
CA ASN A 49 0.99 1.67 13.95
C ASN A 49 2.24 1.37 13.13
N HIS A 50 2.33 0.20 12.52
CA HIS A 50 3.54 -0.23 11.80
C HIS A 50 3.25 -0.74 10.40
N LEU A 51 2.04 -1.21 10.13
CA LEU A 51 1.68 -1.88 8.90
C LEU A 51 1.12 -0.86 7.89
N LEU A 52 1.64 -0.92 6.67
CA LEU A 52 1.12 -0.18 5.53
C LEU A 52 0.70 -1.18 4.45
N ALA A 53 -0.34 -0.85 3.70
CA ALA A 53 -0.79 -1.60 2.55
C ALA A 53 -0.93 -0.69 1.34
N THR A 54 -0.36 -1.09 0.19
CA THR A 54 -0.51 -0.37 -1.08
C THR A 54 -1.13 -1.23 -2.16
N GLY A 55 -1.92 -0.59 -3.02
CA GLY A 55 -2.50 -1.20 -4.19
C GLY A 55 -1.79 -0.73 -5.45
N SER A 56 -1.32 -1.68 -6.26
CA SER A 56 -0.56 -1.40 -7.48
C SER A 56 -1.44 -1.21 -8.71
N SER A 57 -0.88 -0.55 -9.71
CA SER A 57 -1.53 -0.30 -11.00
C SER A 57 -1.64 -1.54 -11.89
N TYR A 58 -0.77 -2.53 -11.68
CA TYR A 58 -0.74 -3.75 -12.47
C TYR A 58 -1.02 -5.00 -11.63
N TYR A 59 -1.60 -6.01 -12.29
CA TYR A 59 -1.73 -7.39 -11.81
C TYR A 59 -2.54 -7.59 -10.52
N GLY A 60 -3.42 -6.64 -10.16
CA GLY A 60 -4.22 -6.74 -8.94
C GLY A 60 -3.36 -6.94 -7.70
N LEU A 61 -2.16 -6.37 -7.69
CA LEU A 61 -1.16 -6.66 -6.68
C LEU A 61 -1.33 -5.73 -5.47
N VAL A 62 -1.37 -6.34 -4.28
CA VAL A 62 -1.37 -5.64 -3.00
C VAL A 62 -0.04 -5.91 -2.31
N ARG A 63 0.64 -4.85 -1.85
CA ARG A 63 1.88 -4.97 -1.10
C ARG A 63 1.69 -4.56 0.35
N LEU A 64 2.27 -5.33 1.25
CA LEU A 64 2.38 -5.02 2.67
C LEU A 64 3.79 -4.57 3.03
N TRP A 65 3.87 -3.58 3.91
CA TRP A 65 5.10 -2.97 4.35
C TRP A 65 5.09 -2.80 5.86
N ASP A 66 6.24 -3.01 6.50
CA ASP A 66 6.46 -2.67 7.91
C ASP A 66 7.32 -1.42 7.94
N ARG A 67 6.84 -0.35 8.57
CA ARG A 67 7.58 0.92 8.63
C ARG A 67 8.91 0.84 9.39
N ARG A 68 9.13 -0.24 10.14
CA ARG A 68 10.39 -0.52 10.84
C ARG A 68 11.42 -1.19 9.94
N GLN A 69 11.00 -1.61 8.75
CA GLN A 69 11.81 -2.33 7.77
C GLN A 69 11.87 -1.52 6.48
N ARG A 70 12.92 -1.70 5.68
CA ARG A 70 13.06 -1.02 4.39
C ARG A 70 12.50 -1.82 3.22
N ALA A 71 12.38 -3.14 3.37
CA ALA A 71 11.88 -4.02 2.33
C ALA A 71 10.37 -4.25 2.45
N CYS A 72 9.73 -4.56 1.33
CA CYS A 72 8.37 -5.07 1.29
C CYS A 72 8.29 -6.40 2.07
N LEU A 73 7.25 -6.56 2.90
CA LEU A 73 7.03 -7.78 3.68
C LEU A 73 6.46 -8.89 2.80
N HIS A 74 5.36 -8.58 2.11
CA HIS A 74 4.59 -9.53 1.33
C HIS A 74 3.90 -8.84 0.16
N ALA A 75 3.69 -9.60 -0.92
CA ALA A 75 2.89 -9.20 -2.06
C ALA A 75 1.82 -10.25 -2.33
N PHE A 76 0.57 -9.83 -2.44
CA PHE A 76 -0.58 -10.67 -2.72
C PHE A 76 -1.11 -10.36 -4.12
N SER A 77 -1.11 -11.35 -5.00
CA SER A 77 -1.80 -11.24 -6.29
C SER A 77 -3.26 -11.63 -6.08
N LEU A 78 -4.17 -10.67 -6.25
CA LEU A 78 -5.60 -10.92 -6.08
C LEU A 78 -6.24 -11.56 -7.30
N THR A 79 -5.53 -11.58 -8.44
CA THR A 79 -6.06 -12.05 -9.72
C THR A 79 -5.15 -13.10 -10.32
N SER A 80 -5.67 -14.29 -10.57
CA SER A 80 -4.98 -15.32 -11.37
C SER A 80 -5.25 -15.19 -12.87
N THR A 81 -6.05 -14.22 -13.28
CA THR A 81 -6.49 -14.04 -14.67
C THR A 81 -5.55 -13.11 -15.44
N PRO A 82 -5.48 -13.23 -16.77
CA PRO A 82 -4.65 -12.36 -17.61
C PRO A 82 -5.18 -10.92 -17.70
N LEU A 83 -6.39 -10.64 -17.18
CA LEU A 83 -6.97 -9.30 -17.16
C LEU A 83 -6.37 -8.50 -16.01
N SER A 84 -5.23 -7.86 -16.28
CA SER A 84 -4.58 -6.92 -15.36
C SER A 84 -5.54 -5.79 -15.00
N SER A 85 -5.81 -5.63 -13.70
CA SER A 85 -6.59 -4.52 -13.17
C SER A 85 -5.83 -3.85 -12.03
N PRO A 86 -5.84 -2.51 -11.94
CA PRO A 86 -5.33 -1.78 -10.79
C PRO A 86 -6.12 -2.12 -9.52
N VAL A 87 -5.45 -2.05 -8.37
CA VAL A 87 -6.12 -1.98 -7.08
C VAL A 87 -6.47 -0.51 -6.80
N TYR A 88 -7.71 -0.11 -7.11
CA TYR A 88 -8.15 1.28 -7.00
C TYR A 88 -8.29 1.75 -5.56
N CYS A 89 -8.76 0.88 -4.69
CA CYS A 89 -8.94 1.17 -3.28
C CYS A 89 -8.75 -0.10 -2.46
N LEU A 90 -8.18 0.06 -1.26
CA LEU A 90 -8.08 -1.02 -0.30
C LEU A 90 -8.41 -0.53 1.11
N ARG A 91 -8.83 -1.46 1.94
CA ARG A 91 -8.98 -1.32 3.40
C ARG A 91 -8.54 -2.62 4.04
N PHE A 92 -7.85 -2.56 5.16
CA PHE A 92 -7.41 -3.76 5.85
C PHE A 92 -7.53 -3.62 7.36
N THR A 93 -7.54 -4.76 8.01
CA THR A 93 -7.46 -4.96 9.45
C THR A 93 -6.41 -6.04 9.73
N THR A 94 -6.20 -6.40 10.99
CA THR A 94 -5.34 -7.53 11.35
C THR A 94 -5.89 -8.90 10.89
N ARG A 95 -7.14 -8.97 10.41
CA ARG A 95 -7.78 -10.21 9.98
C ARG A 95 -8.11 -10.26 8.49
N HIS A 96 -8.65 -9.17 7.96
CA HIS A 96 -9.13 -9.12 6.58
C HIS A 96 -8.51 -7.97 5.80
N LEU A 97 -8.29 -8.18 4.51
CA LEU A 97 -8.00 -7.14 3.54
C LEU A 97 -9.06 -7.15 2.44
N TYR A 98 -9.64 -5.98 2.18
CA TYR A 98 -10.64 -5.73 1.15
C TYR A 98 -10.00 -4.87 0.06
N ALA A 99 -10.11 -5.28 -1.19
CA ALA A 99 -9.52 -4.58 -2.33
C ALA A 99 -10.48 -4.50 -3.50
N ALA A 100 -10.71 -3.29 -4.00
CA ALA A 100 -11.59 -3.03 -5.13
C ALA A 100 -10.77 -2.91 -6.43
N LEU A 101 -11.09 -3.79 -7.38
CA LEU A 101 -10.56 -3.79 -8.75
C LEU A 101 -11.66 -3.33 -9.72
N SER A 102 -11.35 -3.22 -11.01
CA SER A 102 -12.31 -2.75 -12.03
C SER A 102 -13.58 -3.59 -12.14
N TYR A 103 -13.50 -4.89 -11.83
CA TYR A 103 -14.59 -5.84 -12.04
C TYR A 103 -15.09 -6.53 -10.77
N ASN A 104 -14.32 -6.51 -9.66
CA ASN A 104 -14.65 -7.26 -8.45
C ASN A 104 -14.11 -6.57 -7.18
N LEU A 105 -14.76 -6.89 -6.05
CA LEU A 105 -14.23 -6.69 -4.70
C LEU A 105 -13.61 -8.02 -4.24
N HIS A 106 -12.33 -7.99 -3.88
CA HIS A 106 -11.61 -9.12 -3.31
C HIS A 106 -11.52 -9.01 -1.80
N VAL A 107 -11.62 -10.15 -1.12
CA VAL A 107 -11.41 -10.28 0.32
C VAL A 107 -10.33 -11.33 0.55
N LEU A 108 -9.29 -10.95 1.29
CA LEU A 108 -8.24 -11.84 1.75
C LEU A 108 -8.36 -11.98 3.27
N ASP A 109 -8.34 -13.21 3.76
CA ASP A 109 -8.30 -13.54 5.18
C ASP A 109 -6.88 -13.93 5.58
N PHE A 110 -6.27 -13.20 6.50
CA PHE A 110 -4.91 -13.46 6.95
C PHE A 110 -4.80 -14.70 7.86
N GLN A 111 -5.92 -15.22 8.39
CA GLN A 111 -5.91 -16.44 9.20
C GLN A 111 -6.00 -17.73 8.36
N ASN A 112 -6.50 -17.63 7.14
CA ASN A 112 -6.57 -18.70 6.16
C ASN A 112 -6.12 -18.15 4.80
N PRO A 113 -4.80 -17.94 4.63
CA PRO A 113 -4.22 -17.26 3.47
C PRO A 113 -4.38 -18.03 2.16
#